data_AF-A0A060CH26-F1
#
_entry.id   AF-A0A060CH26-F1
#
_cell.length_a   1.000
_cell.length_b   1.000
_cell.length_c   1.000
_cell.angle_alpha   90.00
_cell.angle_beta   90.00
_cell.angle_gamma   90.00
#
_symmetry.space_group_name_H-M   'P 1'
#
loop_
_entity.id
_entity.type
_entity.pdbx_description
1 polymer ?
#
loop_
_entity_poly.entity_id
_entity_poly.type
_entity_poly.pdbx_seq_one_letter_code
_entity_poly.pdbx_strand_id
1 'polypeptide(L)'
;EAEKAALALTATYPDLPQAWIALGDLLRRQEKFSQAVPAYDKAVALLKDAPDSARWFPLYARGIALERAGQFDRAEADLLAAIAINPDQASLLNYLGYSWIDRNQNLDRALDMIKKATELSPGDGYILDSLAWAYYRLGRYDEAVAPMEEAIGTMASDPLVND
;
A
#
# COMPACT_ATOMS: atom_id res chain seq x y z
N GLU A 1 15.27 -13.44 -17.64
CA GLU A 1 14.18 -14.44 -17.72
C GLU A 1 12.80 -13.92 -17.29
N ALA A 2 12.51 -13.69 -16.00
CA ALA A 2 11.14 -13.39 -15.54
C ALA A 2 10.50 -12.14 -16.18
N GLU A 3 11.25 -11.05 -16.33
CA GLU A 3 10.73 -9.80 -16.94
C GLU A 3 10.41 -9.97 -18.42
N LYS A 4 11.27 -10.67 -19.16
CA LYS A 4 11.04 -11.00 -20.57
C LYS A 4 9.79 -11.87 -20.75
N ALA A 5 9.56 -12.82 -19.85
CA ALA A 5 8.35 -13.64 -19.84
C ALA A 5 7.09 -12.81 -19.55
N ALA A 6 7.15 -11.90 -18.57
CA ALA A 6 6.04 -10.99 -18.27
C ALA A 6 5.72 -10.04 -19.44
N LEU A 7 6.73 -9.51 -20.12
CA LEU A 7 6.56 -8.70 -21.34
C LEU A 7 5.98 -9.52 -22.51
N ALA A 8 6.41 -10.77 -22.68
CA ALA A 8 5.83 -11.66 -23.69
C ALA A 8 4.36 -11.97 -23.38
N LEU A 9 4.01 -12.11 -22.10
CA LEU A 9 2.63 -12.32 -21.67
C LEU A 9 1.73 -11.13 -22.02
N THR A 10 2.18 -9.89 -21.77
CA THR A 10 1.41 -8.68 -22.12
C THR A 10 1.31 -8.48 -23.63
N ALA A 11 2.32 -8.88 -24.40
CA ALA A 11 2.26 -8.86 -25.86
C ALA A 11 1.30 -9.92 -26.43
N THR A 12 1.21 -11.10 -25.81
CA THR A 12 0.35 -12.20 -26.25
C THR A 12 -1.12 -11.98 -25.85
N TYR A 13 -1.35 -11.38 -24.69
CA TYR A 13 -2.68 -11.12 -24.14
C TYR A 13 -2.85 -9.62 -23.78
N PRO A 14 -2.88 -8.72 -24.77
CA PRO A 14 -2.86 -7.26 -24.52
C PRO A 14 -4.11 -6.73 -23.82
N ASP A 15 -5.24 -7.45 -23.92
CA ASP A 15 -6.52 -7.09 -23.33
C ASP A 15 -6.82 -7.85 -22.03
N LEU A 16 -5.88 -8.65 -21.53
CA LEU A 16 -6.01 -9.37 -20.26
C LEU A 16 -5.40 -8.51 -19.13
N PRO A 17 -6.20 -7.93 -18.21
CA PRO A 17 -5.67 -7.10 -17.12
C PRO A 17 -4.62 -7.82 -16.27
N GLN A 18 -4.81 -9.12 -16.03
CA GLN A 18 -3.93 -9.95 -15.20
C GLN A 18 -2.51 -10.06 -15.76
N ALA A 19 -2.34 -10.02 -17.09
CA ALA A 19 -1.01 -10.00 -17.69
C ALA A 19 -0.25 -8.71 -17.32
N TRP A 20 -0.94 -7.58 -17.37
CA TRP A 20 -0.39 -6.26 -17.03
C TRP A 20 -0.16 -6.09 -15.52
N ILE A 21 -1.06 -6.61 -14.68
CA ILE A 21 -0.87 -6.65 -13.22
C ILE A 21 0.38 -7.47 -12.88
N ALA A 22 0.55 -8.65 -13.49
CA ALA A 22 1.71 -9.50 -13.24
C ALA A 22 3.04 -8.82 -13.63
N LEU A 23 3.07 -8.08 -14.74
CA LEU A 23 4.22 -7.27 -15.13
C LEU A 23 4.49 -6.15 -14.12
N GLY A 24 3.45 -5.41 -13.73
CA GLY A 24 3.54 -4.35 -12.72
C GLY A 24 4.09 -4.88 -11.38
N ASP A 25 3.55 -6.00 -10.90
CA ASP A 25 3.96 -6.65 -9.65
C ASP A 25 5.41 -7.11 -9.69
N LEU A 26 5.84 -7.69 -10.82
CA LEU A 26 7.22 -8.11 -11.01
C LEU A 26 8.17 -6.92 -10.95
N LEU A 27 7.86 -5.83 -11.67
CA LEU A 27 8.67 -4.62 -11.70
C LEU A 27 8.70 -3.94 -10.32
N ARG A 28 7.56 -3.88 -9.62
CA ARG A 28 7.46 -3.34 -8.26
C ARG A 28 8.28 -4.15 -7.25
N ARG A 29 8.26 -5.48 -7.33
CA ARG A 29 9.12 -6.35 -6.49
C ARG A 29 10.61 -6.19 -6.77
N GLN A 30 10.98 -5.76 -7.98
CA GLN A 30 12.35 -5.39 -8.36
C GLN A 30 12.67 -3.92 -8.04
N GLU A 31 11.78 -3.22 -7.34
CA GLU A 31 11.88 -1.78 -7.02
C GLU A 31 11.97 -0.86 -8.25
N LYS A 32 11.60 -1.36 -9.43
CA LYS A 32 11.51 -0.58 -10.67
C LYS A 32 10.18 0.17 -10.75
N PHE A 33 9.90 0.99 -9.74
CA PHE A 33 8.59 1.61 -9.53
C PHE A 33 8.10 2.43 -10.72
N SER A 34 8.93 3.32 -11.26
CA SER A 34 8.58 4.13 -12.44
C SER A 34 8.28 3.28 -13.68
N GLN A 35 8.90 2.10 -13.81
CA GLN A 35 8.65 1.18 -14.92
C GLN A 35 7.39 0.33 -14.68
N ALA A 36 7.02 0.08 -13.42
CA ALA A 36 5.80 -0.63 -13.06
C ALA A 36 4.53 0.18 -13.37
N VAL A 37 4.60 1.52 -13.22
CA VAL A 37 3.45 2.42 -13.39
C VAL A 37 2.75 2.24 -14.75
N PRO A 38 3.42 2.24 -15.92
CA PRO A 38 2.76 2.00 -17.21
C PRO A 38 2.01 0.66 -17.31
N ALA A 39 2.54 -0.41 -16.70
CA ALA A 39 1.88 -1.70 -16.70
C ALA A 39 0.58 -1.65 -15.88
N TYR A 40 0.65 -1.05 -14.69
CA TYR A 40 -0.57 -0.85 -13.89
C TYR A 40 -1.55 0.14 -14.51
N ASP A 41 -1.08 1.19 -15.20
CA ASP A 41 -1.94 2.13 -15.94
C ASP A 41 -2.78 1.39 -16.99
N LYS A 42 -2.16 0.47 -17.73
CA LYS A 42 -2.86 -0.38 -18.70
C LYS A 42 -3.83 -1.35 -18.02
N ALA A 43 -3.44 -1.97 -16.90
CA ALA A 43 -4.32 -2.87 -16.13
C ALA A 43 -5.57 -2.15 -15.62
N VAL A 44 -5.41 -0.99 -14.97
CA VAL A 44 -6.50 -0.19 -14.43
C VAL A 44 -7.42 0.30 -15.54
N ALA A 45 -6.88 0.70 -16.70
CA ALA A 45 -7.68 1.10 -17.86
C ALA A 45 -8.55 -0.04 -18.41
N LEU A 46 -8.03 -1.27 -18.48
CA LEU A 46 -8.79 -2.44 -18.91
C LEU A 46 -9.87 -2.85 -17.89
N LEU A 47 -9.68 -2.52 -16.62
CA LEU A 47 -10.61 -2.83 -15.53
C LEU A 47 -11.63 -1.71 -15.28
N LYS A 48 -11.68 -0.63 -16.06
CA LYS A 48 -12.54 0.53 -15.78
C LYS A 48 -14.03 0.18 -15.61
N ASP A 49 -14.52 -0.81 -16.36
CA ASP A 49 -15.92 -1.28 -16.34
C ASP A 49 -16.08 -2.61 -15.58
N ALA A 50 -15.01 -3.09 -14.93
CA ALA A 50 -15.04 -4.30 -14.12
C ALA A 50 -15.73 -4.03 -12.77
N PRO A 51 -16.28 -5.09 -12.11
CA PRO A 51 -16.80 -4.96 -10.76
C PRO A 51 -15.78 -4.36 -9.80
N ASP A 52 -16.23 -3.55 -8.86
CA ASP A 52 -15.39 -2.84 -7.89
C ASP A 52 -14.39 -3.78 -7.19
N SER A 53 -14.83 -4.99 -6.82
CA SER A 53 -13.99 -6.01 -6.19
C SER A 53 -12.73 -6.40 -6.99
N ALA A 54 -12.74 -6.23 -8.32
CA ALA A 54 -11.58 -6.48 -9.18
C ALA A 54 -10.63 -5.27 -9.29
N ARG A 55 -11.07 -4.08 -8.86
CA ARG A 55 -10.37 -2.80 -9.12
C ARG A 55 -9.52 -2.32 -7.94
N TRP A 56 -9.90 -2.64 -6.70
CA TRP A 56 -9.19 -2.09 -5.52
C TRP A 56 -7.71 -2.49 -5.47
N PHE A 57 -7.37 -3.75 -5.78
CA PHE A 57 -6.00 -4.23 -5.65
C PHE A 57 -5.05 -3.62 -6.70
N PRO A 58 -5.41 -3.56 -8.00
CA PRO A 58 -4.59 -2.86 -8.99
C PRO A 58 -4.42 -1.37 -8.69
N LEU A 59 -5.46 -0.70 -8.18
CA LEU A 59 -5.36 0.69 -7.72
C LEU A 59 -4.36 0.81 -6.56
N TYR A 60 -4.45 -0.07 -5.56
CA TYR A 60 -3.50 -0.10 -4.45
C TYR A 60 -2.06 -0.29 -4.91
N ALA A 61 -1.82 -1.32 -5.74
CA ALA A 61 -0.50 -1.67 -6.22
C ALA A 61 0.11 -0.55 -7.08
N ARG A 62 -0.71 0.11 -7.90
CA ARG A 62 -0.30 1.31 -8.65
C ARG A 62 -0.02 2.49 -7.72
N GLY A 63 -0.84 2.71 -6.71
CA GLY A 63 -0.65 3.74 -5.70
C GLY A 63 0.72 3.63 -5.01
N ILE A 64 1.10 2.42 -4.58
CA ILE A 64 2.44 2.14 -4.03
C ILE A 64 3.53 2.49 -5.05
N ALA A 65 3.40 2.01 -6.30
CA ALA A 65 4.41 2.26 -7.33
C ALA A 65 4.54 3.76 -7.68
N LEU A 66 3.43 4.50 -7.70
CA LEU A 66 3.41 5.95 -7.94
C LEU A 66 4.08 6.69 -6.79
N GLU A 67 3.78 6.35 -5.55
CA GLU A 67 4.36 6.97 -4.35
C GLU A 67 5.87 6.78 -4.33
N ARG A 68 6.34 5.54 -4.54
CA ARG A 68 7.76 5.20 -4.62
C ARG A 68 8.46 5.79 -5.86
N ALA A 69 7.71 6.17 -6.88
CA ALA A 69 8.20 6.90 -8.05
C ALA A 69 8.10 8.44 -7.89
N GLY A 70 7.74 8.94 -6.71
CA GLY A 70 7.65 10.38 -6.42
C GLY A 70 6.39 11.08 -6.96
N GLN A 71 5.38 10.33 -7.40
CA GLN A 71 4.14 10.84 -7.99
C GLN A 71 2.98 10.78 -6.99
N PHE A 72 3.13 11.46 -5.85
CA PHE A 72 2.23 11.29 -4.71
C PHE A 72 0.78 11.67 -5.01
N ASP A 73 0.49 12.76 -5.73
CA ASP A 73 -0.89 13.18 -6.02
C ASP A 73 -1.68 12.10 -6.77
N ARG A 74 -1.03 11.40 -7.71
CA ARG A 74 -1.64 10.26 -8.41
C ARG A 74 -1.79 9.06 -7.47
N ALA A 75 -0.80 8.83 -6.61
CA ALA A 75 -0.84 7.74 -5.63
C ALA A 75 -1.99 7.90 -4.64
N GLU A 76 -2.15 9.10 -4.08
CA GLU A 76 -3.23 9.44 -3.15
C GLU A 76 -4.60 9.21 -3.79
N ALA A 77 -4.79 9.67 -5.03
CA ALA A 77 -6.04 9.44 -5.77
C ALA A 77 -6.37 7.95 -5.92
N ASP A 78 -5.37 7.12 -6.26
CA ASP A 78 -5.55 5.67 -6.40
C ASP A 78 -5.83 4.98 -5.07
N LEU A 79 -5.11 5.36 -4.02
CA LEU A 79 -5.27 4.79 -2.67
C LEU A 79 -6.65 5.14 -2.10
N LEU A 80 -7.11 6.39 -2.27
CA LEU A 80 -8.46 6.79 -1.89
C LEU A 80 -9.53 6.04 -2.68
N ALA A 81 -9.34 5.82 -3.99
CA ALA A 81 -10.26 5.04 -4.80
C ALA A 81 -10.29 3.56 -4.37
N ALA A 82 -9.14 2.98 -4.01
CA ALA A 82 -9.07 1.62 -3.48
C ALA A 82 -9.79 1.50 -2.12
N ILE A 83 -9.61 2.48 -1.23
CA ILE A 83 -10.27 2.52 0.09
C ILE A 83 -11.79 2.71 -0.05
N ALA A 84 -12.25 3.51 -1.03
CA ALA A 84 -13.68 3.66 -1.29
C ALA A 84 -14.35 2.34 -1.69
N ILE A 85 -13.61 1.46 -2.37
CA ILE A 85 -14.08 0.14 -2.77
C ILE A 85 -13.98 -0.87 -1.61
N ASN A 86 -12.85 -0.87 -0.89
CA ASN A 86 -12.58 -1.82 0.19
C ASN A 86 -12.15 -1.06 1.47
N PRO A 87 -13.13 -0.49 2.21
CA PRO A 87 -12.85 0.43 3.32
C PRO A 87 -12.34 -0.25 4.59
N ASP A 88 -12.39 -1.59 4.65
CA ASP A 88 -12.01 -2.40 5.81
C ASP A 88 -10.75 -3.23 5.53
N GLN A 89 -9.93 -2.80 4.57
CA GLN A 89 -8.63 -3.39 4.29
C GLN A 89 -7.53 -2.68 5.10
N ALA A 90 -7.08 -3.32 6.18
CA ALA A 90 -6.09 -2.74 7.12
C ALA A 90 -4.84 -2.19 6.41
N SER A 91 -4.29 -2.94 5.45
CA SER A 91 -3.09 -2.53 4.70
C SER A 91 -3.31 -1.28 3.84
N LEU A 92 -4.50 -1.06 3.26
CA LEU A 92 -4.81 0.16 2.51
C LEU A 92 -4.84 1.38 3.43
N LEU A 93 -5.58 1.24 4.53
CA LEU A 93 -5.75 2.29 5.54
C LEU A 93 -4.40 2.67 6.14
N ASN A 94 -3.59 1.67 6.51
CA ASN A 94 -2.26 1.88 7.06
C ASN A 94 -1.33 2.57 6.05
N TYR A 95 -1.29 2.11 4.78
CA TYR A 95 -0.37 2.67 3.79
C TYR A 95 -0.63 4.15 3.52
N LEU A 96 -1.89 4.54 3.26
CA LEU A 96 -2.21 5.94 3.00
C LEU A 96 -2.10 6.78 4.29
N GLY A 97 -2.57 6.27 5.42
CA GLY A 97 -2.44 6.95 6.72
C GLY A 97 -0.98 7.24 7.05
N TYR A 98 -0.10 6.23 6.99
CA TYR A 98 1.33 6.41 7.21
C TYR A 98 1.94 7.41 6.22
N SER A 99 1.60 7.30 4.93
CA SER A 99 2.12 8.21 3.89
C SER A 99 1.77 9.67 4.14
N TRP A 100 0.56 9.94 4.64
CA TRP A 100 0.11 11.27 5.05
C TRP A 100 0.80 11.77 6.31
N ILE A 101 0.93 10.92 7.35
CA ILE A 101 1.68 11.24 8.56
C ILE A 101 3.11 11.64 8.22
N ASP A 102 3.80 10.83 7.40
CA ASP A 102 5.19 11.08 7.02
C ASP A 102 5.34 12.45 6.32
N ARG A 103 4.41 12.75 5.40
CA ARG A 103 4.34 14.01 4.65
C ARG A 103 3.76 15.21 5.41
N ASN A 104 3.38 15.04 6.68
CA ASN A 104 2.75 16.07 7.49
C ASN A 104 1.42 16.60 6.91
N GLN A 105 0.62 15.71 6.32
CA GLN A 105 -0.65 16.01 5.66
C GLN A 105 -1.80 15.26 6.33
N ASN A 106 -3.00 15.83 6.33
CA ASN A 106 -4.24 15.15 6.77
C ASN A 106 -4.12 14.43 8.13
N LEU A 107 -3.34 14.96 9.07
CA LEU A 107 -2.83 14.20 10.22
C LEU A 107 -3.92 13.53 11.07
N ASP A 108 -5.01 14.23 11.36
CA ASP A 108 -6.12 13.68 12.16
C ASP A 108 -6.80 12.52 11.43
N ARG A 109 -7.10 12.70 10.14
CA ARG A 109 -7.70 11.65 9.30
C ARG A 109 -6.75 10.46 9.14
N ALA A 110 -5.45 10.73 9.00
CA ALA A 110 -4.43 9.71 8.90
C ALA A 110 -4.34 8.87 10.17
N LEU A 111 -4.37 9.52 11.35
CA LEU A 111 -4.42 8.83 12.63
C LEU A 111 -5.67 7.94 12.75
N ASP A 112 -6.85 8.45 12.38
CA ASP A 112 -8.09 7.67 12.43
C ASP A 112 -8.04 6.45 11.51
N MET A 113 -7.44 6.60 10.33
CA MET A 113 -7.24 5.47 9.41
C MET A 113 -6.30 4.41 9.98
N ILE A 114 -5.18 4.83 10.59
CA ILE A 114 -4.23 3.89 11.20
C ILE A 114 -4.86 3.20 12.42
N LYS A 115 -5.60 3.92 13.26
CA LYS A 115 -6.37 3.33 14.37
C LYS A 115 -7.34 2.25 13.88
N LYS A 116 -8.11 2.55 12.84
CA LYS A 116 -9.01 1.56 12.23
C LYS A 116 -8.23 0.37 11.66
N ALA A 117 -7.05 0.60 11.07
CA ALA A 117 -6.19 -0.48 10.60
C ALA A 117 -5.71 -1.39 11.74
N THR A 118 -5.36 -0.82 12.90
CA THR A 118 -5.01 -1.56 14.12
C THR A 118 -6.19 -2.39 14.64
N GLU A 119 -7.41 -1.85 14.61
CA GLU A 119 -8.61 -2.59 14.99
C GLU A 119 -8.91 -3.78 14.06
N LEU A 120 -8.65 -3.61 12.76
CA LEU A 120 -8.87 -4.65 11.74
C LEU A 120 -7.79 -5.74 11.75
N SER A 121 -6.58 -5.42 12.20
CA SER A 121 -5.43 -6.33 12.26
C SER A 121 -4.68 -6.18 13.58
N PRO A 122 -5.30 -6.58 14.71
CA PRO A 122 -4.71 -6.45 16.02
C PRO A 122 -3.42 -7.28 16.12
N GLY A 123 -2.36 -6.69 16.69
CA GLY A 123 -1.06 -7.34 16.85
C GLY A 123 -0.16 -7.32 15.60
N ASP A 124 -0.58 -6.67 14.50
CA ASP A 124 0.31 -6.44 13.37
C ASP A 124 1.36 -5.37 13.74
N GLY A 125 2.60 -5.83 13.96
CA GLY A 125 3.70 -4.98 14.40
C GLY A 125 3.99 -3.79 13.48
N TYR A 126 3.78 -3.92 12.16
CA TYR A 126 4.00 -2.81 11.22
C TYR A 126 2.92 -1.73 11.32
N ILE A 127 1.67 -2.13 11.59
CA ILE A 127 0.56 -1.19 11.79
C ILE A 127 0.68 -0.53 13.17
N LEU A 128 1.10 -1.27 14.19
CA LEU A 128 1.38 -0.75 15.53
C LEU A 128 2.52 0.28 15.50
N ASP A 129 3.61 0.01 14.77
CA ASP A 129 4.68 0.99 14.54
C ASP A 129 4.16 2.24 13.84
N SER A 130 3.32 2.08 12.81
CA SER A 130 2.67 3.19 12.12
C SER A 130 1.79 4.04 13.06
N LEU A 131 1.07 3.40 13.99
CA LEU A 131 0.26 4.08 15.00
C LEU A 131 1.12 4.86 16.00
N ALA A 132 2.19 4.25 16.49
CA ALA A 132 3.15 4.90 17.37
C ALA A 132 3.80 6.11 16.68
N TRP A 133 4.18 5.96 15.41
CA TRP A 133 4.73 7.04 14.59
C TRP A 133 3.73 8.18 14.42
N ALA A 134 2.46 7.88 14.16
CA ALA A 134 1.40 8.89 14.05
C ALA A 134 1.24 9.69 15.35
N TYR A 135 1.20 9.02 16.51
CA TYR A 135 1.15 9.69 17.80
C TYR A 135 2.39 10.56 18.05
N TYR A 136 3.58 10.04 17.76
CA TYR A 136 4.83 10.79 17.88
C TYR A 136 4.82 12.07 17.04
N ARG A 137 4.39 11.97 15.77
CA ARG A 137 4.32 13.10 14.83
C ARG A 137 3.29 14.16 15.24
N LEU A 138 2.27 13.77 15.99
CA LEU A 138 1.28 14.65 16.59
C LEU A 138 1.70 15.23 17.96
N GLY A 139 2.90 14.89 18.46
CA GLY A 139 3.38 15.31 19.78
C GLY A 139 2.71 14.58 20.95
N ARG A 140 1.98 13.49 20.68
CA ARG A 140 1.25 12.68 21.66
C ARG A 140 2.15 11.54 22.17
N TYR A 141 3.29 11.91 22.74
CA TYR A 141 4.36 10.97 23.07
C TYR A 141 3.95 9.86 24.04
N ASP A 142 3.15 10.19 25.06
CA ASP A 142 2.65 9.21 26.04
C ASP A 142 1.79 8.12 25.38
N GLU A 143 1.03 8.48 24.34
CA GLU A 143 0.18 7.55 23.58
C GLU A 143 0.98 6.72 22.56
N ALA A 144 2.18 7.17 22.18
CA ALA A 144 3.05 6.44 21.27
C ALA A 144 3.75 5.24 21.94
N VAL A 145 3.92 5.26 23.27
CA VAL A 145 4.70 4.25 24.01
C VAL A 145 4.10 2.86 23.86
N ALA A 146 2.82 2.68 24.23
CA ALA A 146 2.18 1.37 24.21
C ALA A 146 2.20 0.68 22.82
N PRO A 147 1.77 1.33 21.72
CA PRO A 147 1.85 0.69 20.40
C PRO A 147 3.30 0.44 19.95
N MET A 148 4.27 1.29 20.34
CA MET A 148 5.68 1.05 20.04
C MET A 148 6.22 -0.19 20.77
N GLU A 149 5.92 -0.33 22.06
CA GLU A 149 6.33 -1.50 22.86
C GLU A 149 5.72 -2.79 22.30
N GLU A 150 4.45 -2.75 21.91
CA GLU A 150 3.76 -3.89 21.29
C GLU A 150 4.33 -4.22 19.91
N ALA A 151 4.63 -3.21 19.08
CA ALA A 151 5.29 -3.40 17.79
C ALA A 151 6.64 -4.10 17.93
N ILE A 152 7.48 -3.62 18.87
CA ILE A 152 8.79 -4.24 19.14
C ILE A 152 8.63 -5.67 19.64
N GLY A 153 7.70 -5.91 20.57
CA GLY A 153 7.45 -7.24 21.12
C GLY A 153 7.00 -8.25 20.05
N THR A 154 6.07 -7.85 19.19
CA THR A 154 5.55 -8.70 18.10
C THR A 154 6.60 -8.95 17.02
N MET A 155 7.34 -7.92 16.59
CA MET A 155 8.37 -8.04 15.55
C MET A 155 9.62 -8.80 16.04
N ALA A 156 10.01 -8.67 17.31
CA ALA A 156 11.14 -9.42 17.88
C ALA A 156 10.84 -10.91 18.06
N SER A 157 9.56 -11.28 18.13
CA SER A 157 9.10 -12.67 18.15
C SER A 157 8.94 -13.29 16.75
N ASP A 158 9.14 -12.52 15.68
CA ASP A 158 9.18 -13.02 14.29
C ASP A 158 10.53 -13.75 14.05
N PRO A 159 10.53 -15.07 13.74
CA PRO A 159 11.75 -15.86 13.56
C PRO A 159 12.68 -15.38 12.44
N LEU A 160 12.26 -14.45 11.58
CA LEU A 160 13.07 -13.91 10.49
C LEU A 160 14.02 -12.77 10.91
N VAL A 161 13.91 -12.24 12.13
CA VAL A 161 14.76 -11.11 12.63
C VAL A 161 15.89 -11.60 13.57
N ASN A 162 15.88 -12.87 13.98
CA ASN A 162 16.82 -13.43 14.95
C ASN A 162 17.95 -14.32 14.36
N ASP A 163 18.27 -14.18 13.07
CA ASP A 163 19.46 -14.80 12.43
C ASP A 163 20.48 -13.75 11.94
#